data_AF-A0A481S1C3-F1
#
_entry.id   AF-A0A481S1C3-F1
#
_cell.length_a   1.000
_cell.length_b   1.000
_cell.length_c   1.000
_cell.angle_alpha   90.00
_cell.angle_beta   90.00
_cell.angle_gamma   90.00
#
_symmetry.space_group_name_H-M   'P 1'
#
loop_
_entity.id
_entity.type
_entity.pdbx_description
1 polymer ?
#
loop_
_entity_poly.entity_id
_entity_poly.type
_entity_poly.pdbx_seq_one_letter_code
_entity_poly.pdbx_strand_id
1 'polypeptide(L)'
;MDRRSMAARSPLTLLLSLAVAAAGVLQVRGQRAPSIEGFITIDCGLPEHSSYVNNRTKIPITSDAGFTDAGYNRNISAEYVRPQPQLSKNYLNVRSFPDSVRSCYTLPSLVPGSKYLLRALFMYGNYDGLDKLPVFDLYLGVNFWWRVNISRAEGSILAEVIAVIPDDSVQVCLVNIGLGTPFISELDLRPLENTLYRQANATQGLVLIDRRNMGDTGNYPIR
;
A
#
# COMPACT_ATOMS: atom_id res chain seq x y z
N MET A 1 -40.46 77.51 24.10
CA MET A 1 -40.40 76.40 25.07
C MET A 1 -41.57 75.48 24.80
N ASP A 2 -41.28 74.24 24.41
CA ASP A 2 -42.05 72.99 24.61
C ASP A 2 -43.59 73.07 24.66
N ARG A 3 -44.39 72.30 23.92
CA ARG A 3 -44.23 70.93 23.41
C ARG A 3 -45.43 70.58 22.50
N ARG A 4 -45.16 69.71 21.52
CA ARG A 4 -45.99 68.59 20.99
C ARG A 4 -47.33 68.90 20.31
N SER A 5 -47.46 68.44 19.07
CA SER A 5 -48.22 67.21 18.79
C SER A 5 -47.91 66.68 17.39
N MET A 6 -47.69 65.37 17.30
CA MET A 6 -47.41 64.60 16.09
C MET A 6 -48.68 63.78 15.77
N ALA A 7 -49.17 63.83 14.53
CA ALA A 7 -50.08 62.83 13.96
C ALA A 7 -49.85 62.81 12.44
N ALA A 8 -49.17 61.80 11.93
CA ALA A 8 -49.73 60.55 11.40
C ALA A 8 -50.00 60.65 9.89
N ARG A 9 -49.05 60.13 9.11
CA ARG A 9 -49.33 59.55 7.79
C ARG A 9 -48.48 58.29 7.64
N SER A 10 -49.19 57.15 7.65
CA SER A 10 -48.72 55.83 7.24
C SER A 10 -48.07 55.90 5.85
N PRO A 11 -47.03 55.09 5.60
CA PRO A 11 -47.24 54.09 4.57
C PRO A 11 -46.70 52.70 4.92
N LEU A 12 -47.44 51.71 4.40
CA LEU A 12 -47.09 50.30 4.18
C LEU A 12 -45.60 49.96 4.32
N THR A 13 -45.25 49.19 5.35
CA THR A 13 -44.03 48.39 5.37
C THR A 13 -44.36 46.98 4.88
N LEU A 14 -43.91 46.68 3.66
CA LEU A 14 -43.95 45.35 3.07
C LEU A 14 -42.94 44.45 3.79
N LEU A 15 -43.41 43.53 4.65
CA LEU A 15 -42.56 42.52 5.29
C LEU A 15 -42.16 41.46 4.26
N LEU A 16 -41.01 41.63 3.59
CA LEU A 16 -40.35 40.53 2.89
C LEU A 16 -39.71 39.60 3.93
N SER A 17 -40.34 38.45 4.18
CA SER A 17 -39.72 37.34 4.89
C SER A 17 -38.66 36.69 4.00
N LEU A 18 -37.38 36.99 4.22
CA LEU A 18 -36.27 36.19 3.69
C LEU A 18 -36.20 34.88 4.48
N ALA A 19 -36.80 33.81 3.95
CA ALA A 19 -36.48 32.46 4.41
C ALA A 19 -35.08 32.09 3.90
N VAL A 20 -34.06 32.27 4.74
CA VAL A 20 -32.73 31.73 4.48
C VAL A 20 -32.82 30.22 4.65
N ALA A 21 -32.98 29.50 3.53
CA ALA A 21 -32.74 28.07 3.50
C ALA A 21 -31.25 27.86 3.74
N ALA A 22 -30.88 27.58 4.99
CA ALA A 22 -29.56 27.08 5.31
C ALA A 22 -29.44 25.69 4.67
N ALA A 23 -28.92 25.65 3.45
CA ALA A 23 -28.44 24.42 2.86
C ALA A 23 -27.29 23.92 3.76
N GLY A 24 -27.64 23.08 4.72
CA GLY A 24 -26.67 22.37 5.54
C GLY A 24 -25.81 21.56 4.60
N VAL A 25 -24.62 22.07 4.28
CA VAL A 25 -23.58 21.25 3.69
C VAL A 25 -23.29 20.18 4.72
N LEU A 26 -23.76 18.96 4.46
CA LEU A 26 -23.24 17.75 5.09
C LEU A 26 -21.75 17.73 4.77
N GLN A 27 -20.95 18.34 5.64
CA GLN A 27 -19.52 18.10 5.65
C GLN A 27 -19.33 16.66 6.08
N VAL A 28 -19.30 15.77 5.09
CA VAL A 28 -18.71 14.44 5.26
C VAL A 28 -17.25 14.71 5.64
N ARG A 29 -16.93 14.59 6.93
CA ARG A 29 -15.55 14.55 7.45
C ARG A 29 -14.88 13.24 7.01
N GLY A 30 -14.75 13.04 5.70
CA GLY A 30 -14.33 11.78 5.09
C GLY A 30 -12.94 11.79 4.48
N GLN A 31 -12.19 12.88 4.57
CA GLN A 31 -10.83 12.92 4.03
C GLN A 31 -9.91 13.68 5.00
N ARG A 32 -9.53 13.01 6.08
CA ARG A 32 -8.20 13.27 6.66
C ARG A 32 -7.22 12.94 5.53
N ALA A 33 -6.33 13.86 5.16
CA ALA A 33 -5.22 13.52 4.27
C ALA A 33 -4.56 12.24 4.82
N PRO A 34 -4.18 11.25 3.98
CA PRO A 34 -3.54 10.06 4.48
C PRO A 34 -2.30 10.47 5.27
N SER A 35 -2.27 10.21 6.58
CA SER A 35 -1.03 10.31 7.33
C SER A 35 -0.13 9.19 6.85
N ILE A 36 0.99 9.55 6.22
CA ILE A 36 2.05 8.59 5.82
C ILE A 36 2.90 8.15 7.02
N GLU A 37 2.51 8.55 8.22
CA GLU A 37 3.18 8.18 9.45
C GLU A 37 3.11 6.66 9.66
N GLY A 38 4.25 6.06 9.98
CA GLY A 38 4.38 4.61 10.16
C GLY A 38 4.34 3.79 8.86
N PHE A 39 4.29 4.42 7.68
CA PHE A 39 4.39 3.70 6.41
C PHE A 39 5.82 3.23 6.17
N ILE A 40 5.96 1.98 5.73
CA ILE A 40 7.21 1.44 5.19
C ILE A 40 6.93 1.02 3.75
N THR A 41 7.74 1.51 2.81
CA THR A 41 7.70 1.13 1.39
C THR A 41 9.11 0.94 0.88
N ILE A 42 9.39 -0.30 0.46
CA ILE A 42 10.71 -0.77 0.11
C ILE A 42 10.72 -1.19 -1.36
N ASP A 43 11.52 -0.51 -2.18
CA ASP A 43 11.87 -0.95 -3.54
C ASP A 43 13.02 -1.97 -3.40
N CYS A 44 12.69 -3.25 -3.59
CA CYS A 44 13.59 -4.35 -3.30
C CYS A 44 14.54 -4.56 -4.48
N GLY A 45 15.84 -4.49 -4.24
CA GLY A 45 16.84 -4.46 -5.32
C GLY A 45 17.40 -3.06 -5.62
N LEU A 46 16.84 -2.01 -5.01
CA LEU A 46 17.33 -0.65 -5.16
C LEU A 46 18.73 -0.53 -4.51
N PRO A 47 19.68 0.22 -5.09
CA PRO A 47 21.01 0.37 -4.49
C PRO A 47 20.94 0.94 -3.08
N GLU A 48 21.87 0.52 -2.22
CA GLU A 48 21.94 1.00 -0.83
C GLU A 48 21.98 2.53 -0.77
N HIS A 49 21.38 3.10 0.28
CA HIS A 49 21.23 4.55 0.48
C HIS A 49 20.44 5.29 -0.61
N SER A 50 19.78 4.58 -1.53
CA SER A 50 18.90 5.18 -2.53
C SER A 50 17.46 5.28 -2.02
N SER A 51 16.78 6.35 -2.41
CA SER A 51 15.37 6.57 -2.11
C SER A 51 14.75 7.47 -3.17
N TYR A 52 13.42 7.48 -3.25
CA TYR A 52 12.67 8.41 -4.09
C TYR A 52 11.24 8.58 -3.57
N VAL A 53 10.53 9.59 -4.06
CA VAL A 53 9.10 9.76 -3.76
C VAL A 53 8.29 9.33 -4.97
N ASN A 54 7.26 8.50 -4.74
CA ASN A 54 6.36 8.12 -5.81
C ASN A 54 5.58 9.34 -6.31
N ASN A 55 5.72 9.67 -7.59
CA ASN A 55 5.12 10.89 -8.16
C ASN A 55 3.59 10.92 -8.07
N ARG A 56 2.93 9.76 -8.07
CA ARG A 56 1.47 9.63 -8.02
C ARG A 56 0.94 9.59 -6.59
N THR A 57 1.50 8.72 -5.73
CA THR A 57 1.00 8.52 -4.37
C THR A 57 1.62 9.45 -3.33
N LYS A 58 2.73 10.13 -3.68
CA LYS A 58 3.56 10.95 -2.78
C LYS A 58 4.15 10.17 -1.60
N ILE A 59 4.13 8.84 -1.67
CA ILE A 59 4.71 7.96 -0.65
C ILE A 59 6.24 7.92 -0.84
N PRO A 60 7.03 8.13 0.22
CA PRO A 60 8.48 7.93 0.19
C PRO A 60 8.79 6.44 0.07
N ILE A 61 9.77 6.12 -0.78
CA ILE A 61 10.22 4.76 -1.09
C ILE A 61 11.73 4.70 -0.82
N THR A 62 12.16 3.66 -0.13
CA THR A 62 13.57 3.43 0.24
C THR A 62 14.08 2.11 -0.32
N SER A 63 15.41 1.94 -0.37
CA SER A 63 16.04 0.65 -0.61
C SER A 63 15.74 -0.35 0.51
N ASP A 64 15.92 -1.64 0.21
CA ASP A 64 15.82 -2.73 1.19
C ASP A 64 17.01 -2.88 2.15
N ALA A 65 18.02 -2.03 2.00
CA ALA A 65 19.14 -1.95 2.93
C ALA A 65 18.67 -1.77 4.38
N GLY A 66 19.16 -2.63 5.28
CA GLY A 66 18.80 -2.63 6.70
C GLY A 66 17.53 -3.41 7.05
N PHE A 67 16.75 -3.87 6.07
CA PHE A 67 15.60 -4.74 6.30
C PHE A 67 15.93 -6.22 6.07
N THR A 68 16.96 -6.53 5.29
CA THR A 68 17.48 -7.88 5.06
C THR A 68 18.99 -7.82 4.84
N ASP A 69 19.70 -8.88 5.21
CA ASP A 69 21.15 -9.04 5.09
C ASP A 69 21.55 -10.09 4.03
N ALA A 70 20.57 -10.66 3.33
CA ALA A 70 20.77 -11.74 2.37
C ALA A 70 20.35 -11.36 0.94
N GLY A 71 20.73 -12.20 -0.02
CA GLY A 71 20.30 -12.09 -1.41
C GLY A 71 21.07 -11.05 -2.24
N TYR A 72 20.67 -10.93 -3.50
CA TYR A 72 21.35 -10.13 -4.50
C TYR A 72 20.38 -9.25 -5.27
N ASN A 73 20.77 -7.99 -5.45
CA ASN A 73 20.09 -7.06 -6.34
C ASN A 73 20.29 -7.49 -7.79
N ARG A 74 19.20 -7.49 -8.56
CA ARG A 74 19.18 -7.84 -9.97
C ARG A 74 18.28 -6.87 -10.72
N ASN A 75 18.75 -6.39 -11.87
CA ASN A 75 17.87 -5.70 -12.81
C ASN A 75 17.13 -6.75 -13.62
N ILE A 76 15.91 -6.42 -14.04
CA ILE A 76 15.19 -7.25 -15.02
C ILE A 76 15.90 -7.21 -16.38
N SER A 77 15.65 -8.22 -17.22
CA SER A 77 16.15 -8.26 -18.61
C SER A 77 15.60 -7.09 -19.43
N ALA A 78 16.45 -6.51 -20.29
CA ALA A 78 16.13 -5.34 -21.10
C ALA A 78 14.92 -5.54 -22.03
N GLU A 79 14.61 -6.79 -22.39
CA GLU A 79 13.42 -7.11 -23.19
C GLU A 79 12.11 -6.77 -22.47
N TYR A 80 12.11 -6.83 -21.14
CA TYR A 80 10.97 -6.49 -20.27
C TYR A 80 10.99 -5.02 -19.79
N VAL A 81 12.05 -4.26 -20.11
CA VAL A 81 12.18 -2.80 -19.82
C VAL A 81 11.56 -1.93 -20.93
N ARG A 82 11.14 -2.53 -22.06
CA ARG A 82 10.59 -1.84 -23.25
C ARG A 82 9.37 -0.96 -22.92
N PRO A 83 9.01 0.04 -23.75
CA PRO A 83 8.19 1.19 -23.36
C PRO A 83 6.71 0.81 -23.22
N GLN A 84 6.41 -0.04 -22.25
CA GLN A 84 5.09 -0.16 -21.67
C GLN A 84 4.86 1.18 -20.99
N PRO A 85 3.82 1.96 -21.36
CA PRO A 85 3.65 3.32 -20.85
C PRO A 85 3.48 3.44 -19.32
N GLN A 86 3.55 2.34 -18.58
CA GLN A 86 3.09 2.22 -17.20
C GLN A 86 3.93 1.26 -16.32
N LEU A 87 5.09 0.75 -16.78
CA LEU A 87 5.89 -0.11 -15.90
C LEU A 87 6.40 0.71 -14.71
N SER A 88 5.93 0.37 -13.52
CA SER A 88 6.29 1.10 -12.31
C SER A 88 7.76 0.87 -11.96
N LYS A 89 8.41 1.90 -11.41
CA LYS A 89 9.84 1.87 -11.09
C LYS A 89 10.23 0.69 -10.19
N ASN A 90 9.34 0.32 -9.26
CA ASN A 90 9.52 -0.80 -8.33
C ASN A 90 9.48 -2.20 -8.99
N TYR A 91 9.37 -2.28 -10.32
CA TYR A 91 9.47 -3.53 -11.08
C TYR A 91 10.73 -3.58 -11.96
N LEU A 92 11.56 -2.53 -11.97
CA LEU A 92 12.77 -2.49 -12.80
C LEU A 92 13.92 -3.30 -12.19
N ASN A 93 13.84 -3.59 -10.89
CA ASN A 93 14.82 -4.32 -10.14
C ASN A 93 14.12 -5.21 -9.10
N VAL A 94 14.84 -6.24 -8.66
CA VAL A 94 14.39 -7.19 -7.63
C VAL A 94 15.55 -7.51 -6.70
N ARG A 95 15.23 -7.96 -5.49
CA ARG A 95 16.16 -8.75 -4.67
C ARG A 95 15.85 -10.23 -4.83
N SER A 96 16.88 -11.01 -5.13
CA SER A 96 16.82 -12.46 -5.35
C SER A 96 17.53 -13.24 -4.26
N PHE A 97 17.05 -14.43 -3.92
CA PHE A 97 17.58 -15.26 -2.82
C PHE A 97 17.97 -16.67 -3.28
N PRO A 98 19.04 -16.82 -4.09
CA PRO A 98 19.44 -18.13 -4.63
C PRO A 98 20.06 -19.06 -3.57
N ASP A 99 20.75 -18.51 -2.57
CA ASP A 99 21.61 -19.28 -1.67
C ASP A 99 20.95 -19.67 -0.34
N SER A 100 19.64 -19.44 -0.21
CA SER A 100 18.92 -19.73 1.03
C SER A 100 17.61 -20.47 0.77
N VAL A 101 17.32 -21.41 1.66
CA VAL A 101 16.00 -22.06 1.73
C VAL A 101 14.96 -21.09 2.28
N ARG A 102 15.36 -20.17 3.16
CA ARG A 102 14.48 -19.20 3.82
C ARG A 102 15.20 -17.88 4.03
N SER A 103 14.71 -16.84 3.38
CA SER A 103 15.23 -15.47 3.52
C SER A 103 14.13 -14.55 4.02
N CYS A 104 14.45 -13.69 4.97
CA CYS A 104 13.47 -12.85 5.64
C CYS A 104 13.85 -11.37 5.56
N TYR A 105 12.82 -10.54 5.42
CA TYR A 105 12.84 -9.13 5.75
C TYR A 105 12.38 -8.97 7.18
N THR A 106 13.05 -8.14 7.98
CA THR A 106 12.58 -7.71 9.29
C THR A 106 12.10 -6.28 9.20
N LEU A 107 10.80 -6.05 9.43
CA LEU A 107 10.18 -4.74 9.42
C LEU A 107 10.06 -4.25 10.87
N PRO A 108 10.83 -3.23 11.29
CA PRO A 108 10.89 -2.77 12.68
C PRO A 108 9.88 -1.65 12.98
N SER A 109 9.96 -1.13 14.21
CA SER A 109 9.25 0.09 14.66
C SER A 109 7.72 -0.03 14.61
N LEU A 110 7.21 -1.22 14.89
CA LEU A 110 5.78 -1.49 14.98
C LEU A 110 5.29 -1.27 16.41
N VAL A 111 3.97 -1.07 16.55
CA VAL A 111 3.30 -0.99 17.83
C VAL A 111 2.76 -2.40 18.14
N PRO A 112 3.30 -3.07 19.18
CA PRO A 112 2.82 -4.38 19.62
C PRO A 112 1.30 -4.44 19.77
N GLY A 113 0.68 -5.50 19.26
CA GLY A 113 -0.77 -5.71 19.27
C GLY A 113 -1.56 -4.86 18.27
N SER A 114 -0.92 -4.09 17.41
CA SER A 114 -1.61 -3.28 16.38
C SER A 114 -1.80 -4.04 15.08
N LYS A 115 -2.77 -3.56 14.29
CA LYS A 115 -3.14 -4.14 12.99
C LYS A 115 -2.38 -3.49 11.85
N TYR A 116 -1.89 -4.31 10.93
CA TYR A 116 -1.12 -3.87 9.77
C TYR A 116 -1.62 -4.55 8.50
N LEU A 117 -1.58 -3.79 7.41
CA LEU A 117 -1.66 -4.29 6.04
C LEU A 117 -0.24 -4.49 5.53
N LEU A 118 0.10 -5.69 5.07
CA LEU A 118 1.35 -5.97 4.39
C LEU A 118 1.07 -6.35 2.94
N ARG A 119 1.93 -5.88 2.03
CA ARG A 119 1.85 -6.19 0.60
C ARG A 119 3.23 -6.54 0.08
N ALA A 120 3.33 -7.64 -0.66
CA ALA A 120 4.53 -8.02 -1.38
C ALA A 120 4.20 -8.09 -2.88
N LEU A 121 5.03 -7.43 -3.69
CA LEU A 121 4.85 -7.37 -5.13
C LEU A 121 5.99 -8.11 -5.83
N PHE A 122 5.63 -8.81 -6.91
CA PHE A 122 6.55 -9.66 -7.66
C PHE A 122 6.38 -9.42 -9.16
N MET A 123 7.46 -9.13 -9.87
CA MET A 123 7.54 -9.26 -11.33
C MET A 123 8.89 -9.89 -11.71
N TYR A 124 8.88 -11.02 -12.41
CA TYR A 124 10.09 -11.80 -12.67
C TYR A 124 11.02 -11.10 -13.67
N GLY A 125 10.48 -10.63 -14.81
CA GLY A 125 11.25 -9.91 -15.83
C GLY A 125 12.52 -10.61 -16.30
N ASN A 126 12.60 -11.94 -16.17
CA ASN A 126 13.78 -12.75 -16.47
C ASN A 126 15.08 -12.18 -15.86
N TYR A 127 15.01 -11.73 -14.60
CA TYR A 127 16.13 -11.04 -13.92
C TYR A 127 17.41 -11.88 -13.82
N ASP A 128 17.30 -13.21 -13.88
CA ASP A 128 18.40 -14.16 -13.80
C ASP A 128 18.81 -14.75 -15.15
N GLY A 129 18.09 -14.41 -16.24
CA GLY A 129 18.37 -14.91 -17.59
C GLY A 129 18.10 -16.41 -17.77
N LEU A 130 17.42 -17.06 -16.82
CA LEU A 130 17.15 -18.50 -16.87
C LEU A 130 15.88 -18.86 -17.64
N ASP A 131 15.01 -17.88 -17.91
CA ASP A 131 13.69 -18.06 -18.50
C ASP A 131 12.86 -19.16 -17.81
N LYS A 132 13.02 -19.25 -16.48
CA LYS A 132 12.37 -20.26 -15.64
C LYS A 132 11.53 -19.58 -14.58
N LEU A 133 10.23 -19.64 -14.76
CA LEU A 133 9.26 -19.02 -13.86
C LEU A 133 9.27 -19.70 -12.48
N PRO A 134 9.59 -18.98 -11.38
CA PRO A 134 9.74 -19.60 -10.08
C PRO A 134 8.41 -19.72 -9.32
N VAL A 135 8.34 -20.74 -8.45
CA VAL A 135 7.28 -20.92 -7.46
C VAL A 135 7.92 -21.04 -6.08
N PHE A 136 7.41 -20.27 -5.12
CA PHE A 136 7.92 -20.22 -3.74
C PHE A 136 6.83 -19.79 -2.76
N ASP A 137 7.07 -20.03 -1.48
CA ASP A 137 6.08 -19.72 -0.43
C ASP A 137 6.45 -18.45 0.33
N LEU A 138 5.44 -17.67 0.71
CA LEU A 138 5.54 -16.51 1.59
C LEU A 138 5.04 -16.86 2.98
N TYR A 139 5.73 -16.33 3.97
CA TYR A 139 5.39 -16.46 5.38
C TYR A 139 5.41 -15.10 6.06
N LEU A 140 4.46 -14.88 6.98
CA LEU A 140 4.48 -13.79 7.93
C LEU A 140 4.90 -14.34 9.29
N GLY A 141 6.14 -14.07 9.69
CA GLY A 141 6.80 -14.82 10.75
C GLY A 141 6.84 -16.30 10.40
N VAL A 142 6.30 -17.15 11.28
CA VAL A 142 6.19 -18.59 11.05
C VAL A 142 4.91 -19.02 10.32
N ASN A 143 3.97 -18.10 10.12
CA ASN A 143 2.65 -18.42 9.56
C ASN A 143 2.69 -18.39 8.04
N PHE A 144 2.19 -19.45 7.40
CA PHE A 144 2.03 -19.47 5.94
C PHE A 144 1.08 -18.36 5.51
N TRP A 145 1.52 -17.54 4.55
CA TRP A 145 0.73 -16.45 4.00
C TRP A 145 0.19 -16.84 2.62
N TRP A 146 1.06 -17.13 1.66
CA TRP A 146 0.65 -17.33 0.28
C TRP A 146 1.69 -18.09 -0.54
N ARG A 147 1.26 -18.83 -1.58
CA ARG A 147 2.17 -19.41 -2.57
C ARG A 147 2.30 -18.49 -3.78
N VAL A 148 3.46 -17.90 -3.97
CA VAL A 148 3.77 -17.11 -5.17
C VAL A 148 4.03 -18.07 -6.33
N ASN A 149 3.24 -17.95 -7.39
CA ASN A 149 3.37 -18.75 -8.60
C ASN A 149 3.44 -17.83 -9.82
N ILE A 150 4.65 -17.55 -10.29
CA ILE A 150 4.86 -16.71 -11.46
C ILE A 150 4.44 -17.50 -12.70
N SER A 151 3.51 -16.94 -13.49
CA SER A 151 3.01 -17.58 -14.71
C SER A 151 3.44 -16.89 -16.00
N ARG A 152 3.96 -15.66 -15.91
CA ARG A 152 4.49 -14.86 -17.02
C ARG A 152 5.63 -13.99 -16.53
N ALA A 153 6.63 -13.75 -17.36
CA ALA A 153 7.79 -12.96 -16.97
C ALA A 153 7.43 -11.47 -16.77
N GLU A 154 6.56 -10.93 -17.62
CA GLU A 154 6.02 -9.57 -17.55
C GLU A 154 4.81 -9.42 -16.61
N GLY A 155 4.30 -10.53 -16.08
CA GLY A 155 3.15 -10.54 -15.17
C GLY A 155 3.56 -10.11 -13.77
N SER A 156 2.76 -9.22 -13.15
CA SER A 156 2.92 -8.86 -11.75
C SER A 156 1.96 -9.65 -10.85
N ILE A 157 2.42 -9.99 -9.66
CA ILE A 157 1.62 -10.61 -8.60
C ILE A 157 1.65 -9.72 -7.37
N LEU A 158 0.48 -9.52 -6.77
CA LEU A 158 0.30 -8.87 -5.47
C LEU A 158 -0.13 -9.93 -4.45
N ALA A 159 0.68 -10.14 -3.42
CA ALA A 159 0.25 -10.81 -2.20
C ALA A 159 -0.08 -9.74 -1.16
N GLU A 160 -1.23 -9.86 -0.50
CA GLU A 160 -1.65 -8.92 0.56
C GLU A 160 -2.19 -9.69 1.77
N VAL A 161 -1.81 -9.26 2.97
CA VAL A 161 -2.34 -9.79 4.25
C VAL A 161 -2.63 -8.66 5.21
N ILE A 162 -3.69 -8.82 5.99
CA ILE A 162 -3.96 -8.02 7.18
C ILE A 162 -3.76 -8.91 8.40
N ALA A 163 -2.91 -8.48 9.32
CA ALA A 163 -2.61 -9.22 10.54
C ALA A 163 -2.46 -8.29 11.75
N VAL A 164 -2.71 -8.83 12.94
CA VAL A 164 -2.31 -8.21 14.20
C VAL A 164 -0.90 -8.70 14.52
N ILE A 165 0.04 -7.77 14.70
CA ILE A 165 1.44 -8.10 14.98
C ILE A 165 1.66 -8.02 16.49
N PRO A 166 2.09 -9.10 17.17
CA PRO A 166 2.22 -9.12 18.62
C PRO A 166 3.45 -8.36 19.13
N ASP A 167 4.49 -8.22 18.30
CA ASP A 167 5.78 -7.65 18.68
C ASP A 167 6.02 -6.27 18.02
N ASP A 168 7.15 -5.65 18.34
CA ASP A 168 7.60 -4.36 17.79
C ASP A 168 8.22 -4.48 16.39
N SER A 169 8.26 -5.70 15.84
CA SER A 169 8.73 -6.01 14.50
C SER A 169 8.00 -7.22 13.94
N VAL A 170 8.04 -7.38 12.61
CA VAL A 170 7.53 -8.57 11.94
C VAL A 170 8.46 -9.01 10.83
N GLN A 171 8.57 -10.32 10.65
CA GLN A 171 9.32 -10.89 9.54
C GLN A 171 8.42 -11.26 8.37
N VAL A 172 8.84 -10.89 7.16
CA VAL A 172 8.25 -11.40 5.90
C VAL A 172 9.28 -12.30 5.25
N CYS A 173 9.00 -13.59 5.17
CA CYS A 173 9.96 -14.59 4.73
C CYS A 173 9.55 -15.22 3.40
N LEU A 174 10.50 -15.32 2.48
CA LEU A 174 10.41 -16.05 1.24
C LEU A 174 11.08 -17.41 1.43
N VAL A 175 10.37 -18.49 1.11
CA VAL A 175 10.82 -19.87 1.29
C VAL A 175 10.92 -20.58 -0.05
N ASN A 176 12.12 -21.03 -0.38
CA ASN A 176 12.39 -21.82 -1.56
C ASN A 176 11.85 -23.25 -1.39
N ILE A 177 10.96 -23.66 -2.29
CA ILE A 177 10.35 -25.01 -2.30
C ILE A 177 10.94 -25.92 -3.39
N GLY A 178 12.08 -25.53 -3.97
CA GLY A 178 12.78 -26.27 -5.03
C GLY A 178 12.29 -25.98 -6.45
N LEU A 179 11.37 -25.03 -6.63
CA LEU A 179 10.74 -24.71 -7.91
C LEU A 179 11.19 -23.35 -8.48
N GLY A 180 12.45 -22.96 -8.22
CA GLY A 180 13.05 -21.72 -8.70
C GLY A 180 13.45 -20.79 -7.57
N THR A 181 14.17 -19.71 -7.91
CA THR A 181 14.75 -18.79 -6.94
C THR A 181 13.70 -17.81 -6.42
N PRO A 182 13.44 -17.74 -5.10
CA PRO A 182 12.59 -16.71 -4.53
C PRO A 182 13.16 -15.31 -4.78
N PHE A 183 12.28 -14.37 -5.07
CA PHE A 183 12.64 -12.97 -5.30
C PHE A 183 11.49 -12.07 -4.85
N ILE A 184 11.75 -10.78 -4.69
CA ILE A 184 10.74 -9.77 -4.38
C ILE A 184 11.07 -8.45 -5.06
N SER A 185 10.05 -7.73 -5.53
CA SER A 185 10.18 -6.44 -6.21
C SER A 185 9.85 -5.27 -5.30
N GLU A 186 8.79 -5.38 -4.48
CA GLU A 186 8.42 -4.36 -3.51
C GLU A 186 7.83 -4.97 -2.24
N LEU A 187 8.10 -4.36 -1.09
CA LEU A 187 7.50 -4.71 0.20
C LEU A 187 6.93 -3.45 0.87
N ASP A 188 5.66 -3.55 1.24
CA ASP A 188 4.84 -2.46 1.74
C ASP A 188 4.24 -2.85 3.10
N LEU A 189 4.28 -1.95 4.08
CA LEU A 189 3.59 -2.08 5.36
C LEU A 189 2.85 -0.78 5.70
N ARG A 190 1.57 -0.92 6.06
CA ARG A 190 0.67 0.18 6.42
C ARG A 190 0.02 -0.10 7.78
N PRO A 191 0.12 0.81 8.76
CA PRO A 191 -0.71 0.75 9.96
C PRO A 191 -2.20 0.84 9.59
N LEU A 192 -3.03 0.08 10.29
CA LEU A 192 -4.48 0.14 10.16
C LEU A 192 -5.12 0.45 11.50
N GLU A 193 -6.20 1.23 11.46
CA GLU A 193 -7.08 1.40 12.62
C GLU A 193 -7.63 0.04 13.07
N ASN A 194 -7.53 -0.27 14.35
CA ASN A 194 -7.96 -1.58 14.89
C ASN A 194 -9.46 -1.87 14.66
N THR A 195 -10.26 -0.81 14.42
CA THR A 195 -11.69 -0.93 14.11
C THR A 195 -11.98 -1.45 12.70
N LEU A 196 -11.04 -1.29 11.75
CA LEU A 196 -11.13 -1.82 10.39
C LEU A 196 -10.82 -3.32 10.39
N TYR A 197 -11.54 -4.09 9.57
CA TYR A 197 -11.32 -5.54 9.42
C TYR A 197 -11.31 -6.28 10.76
N ARG A 198 -12.40 -6.19 11.55
CA ARG A 198 -12.49 -6.75 12.92
C ARG A 198 -12.25 -8.26 13.00
N GLN A 199 -12.43 -8.97 11.88
CA GLN A 199 -12.19 -10.39 11.75
C GLN A 199 -10.70 -10.73 11.85
N ALA A 200 -9.81 -9.81 11.43
CA ALA A 200 -8.37 -9.94 11.67
C ALA A 200 -8.06 -9.66 13.14
N ASN A 201 -7.54 -10.67 13.84
CA ASN A 201 -7.21 -10.63 15.27
C ASN A 201 -5.86 -11.34 15.54
N ALA A 202 -5.44 -11.43 16.80
CA ALA A 202 -4.14 -11.98 17.19
C ALA A 202 -3.89 -13.43 16.72
N THR A 203 -4.93 -14.20 16.43
CA THR A 203 -4.84 -15.61 16.00
C THR A 203 -5.17 -15.82 14.53
N GLN A 204 -5.71 -14.80 13.85
CA GLN A 204 -6.22 -14.93 12.49
C GLN A 204 -5.92 -13.68 11.67
N GLY A 205 -5.18 -13.87 10.58
CA GLY A 205 -5.03 -12.86 9.52
C GLY A 205 -6.08 -13.00 8.42
N LEU A 206 -6.17 -11.98 7.56
CA LEU A 206 -6.98 -12.00 6.34
C LEU A 206 -6.06 -11.87 5.13
N VAL A 207 -6.13 -12.82 4.21
CA VAL A 207 -5.40 -12.76 2.93
C VAL A 207 -6.33 -12.22 1.85
N LEU A 208 -5.81 -11.33 1.01
CA LEU A 208 -6.58 -10.78 -0.10
C LEU A 208 -6.88 -11.87 -1.13
N ILE A 209 -8.16 -11.99 -1.50
CA ILE A 209 -8.60 -12.81 -2.64
C ILE A 209 -8.86 -11.92 -3.86
N ASP A 210 -9.60 -10.83 -3.67
CA ASP A 210 -9.94 -9.90 -4.74
C ASP A 210 -10.31 -8.52 -4.14
N ARG A 211 -10.05 -7.45 -4.88
CA ARG A 211 -10.45 -6.07 -4.54
C ARG A 211 -11.02 -5.42 -5.79
N ARG A 212 -12.30 -5.05 -5.75
CA ARG A 212 -13.00 -4.42 -6.88
C ARG A 212 -13.50 -3.03 -6.53
N ASN A 213 -13.31 -2.09 -7.45
CA ASN A 213 -14.02 -0.80 -7.44
C ASN A 213 -15.24 -0.93 -8.35
N MET A 214 -16.42 -0.96 -7.75
CA MET A 214 -17.69 -1.13 -8.49
C MET A 214 -18.20 0.18 -9.12
N GLY A 215 -17.52 1.30 -8.88
CA GLY A 215 -17.89 2.63 -9.39
C GLY A 215 -16.83 3.28 -10.27
N ASP A 216 -15.81 2.54 -10.72
CA ASP A 216 -14.75 3.11 -11.56
C ASP A 216 -15.23 3.38 -12.99
N THR A 217 -14.97 4.58 -13.48
CA THR A 217 -15.13 4.95 -14.90
C THR A 217 -13.79 5.02 -15.63
N GLY A 218 -12.68 4.64 -14.98
CA GLY A 218 -11.31 4.70 -15.50
C GLY A 218 -10.56 3.36 -15.51
N ASN A 219 -9.51 3.31 -16.35
CA ASN A 219 -8.73 2.10 -16.69
C ASN A 219 -7.54 1.78 -15.74
N TYR A 220 -7.53 2.25 -14.48
CA TYR A 220 -6.37 2.04 -13.61
C TYR A 220 -6.66 1.08 -12.43
N PRO A 221 -5.77 0.12 -12.14
CA PRO A 221 -5.93 -0.74 -10.97
C PRO A 221 -5.81 0.06 -9.66
N ILE A 222 -6.61 -0.32 -8.67
CA ILE A 222 -6.53 0.21 -7.31
C ILE A 222 -5.27 -0.35 -6.64
N ARG A 223 -4.31 0.52 -6.34
CA ARG A 223 -3.16 0.22 -5.49
C ARG A 223 -3.49 0.58 -4.06
#